data_AF-A0A8E2WIF8-F1
#
_entry.id   AF-A0A8E2WIF8-F1
#
_cell.length_a   1.000
_cell.length_b   1.000
_cell.length_c   1.000
_cell.angle_alpha   90.00
_cell.angle_beta   90.00
_cell.angle_gamma   90.00
#
_symmetry.space_group_name_H-M   'P 1'
#
loop_
_entity.id
_entity.type
_entity.pdbx_description
1 polymer ?
#
loop_
_entity_poly.entity_id
_entity_poly.type
_entity_poly.pdbx_seq_one_letter_code
_entity_poly.pdbx_strand_id
1 'polypeptide(L)' 'MSTPRLTAEQLQALAVDSFDVMNWARRMGLKREAQIAELVKTFEVQLGYREAVKPAEAAE' A
#
# COMPACT_ATOMS: atom_id res chain seq x y z
N MET A 1 22.70 -12.00 5.09
CA MET A 1 21.73 -12.54 4.12
C MET A 1 21.28 -11.39 3.24
N SER A 2 21.34 -11.53 1.91
CA SER A 2 20.86 -10.48 1.00
C SER A 2 19.35 -10.61 0.85
N THR A 3 18.61 -9.52 1.01
CA THR A 3 17.16 -9.50 0.74
C THR A 3 16.96 -9.81 -0.75
N PRO A 4 16.13 -10.79 -1.13
CA PRO A 4 15.88 -11.09 -2.53
C PRO A 4 15.32 -9.85 -3.23
N ARG A 5 15.82 -9.58 -4.43
CA ARG A 5 15.37 -8.45 -5.24
C ARG A 5 13.93 -8.70 -5.70
N LEU A 6 13.10 -7.65 -5.68
CA LEU A 6 11.74 -7.69 -6.23
C LEU A 6 11.76 -8.05 -7.72
N THR A 7 10.75 -8.78 -8.16
CA THR A 7 10.51 -9.05 -9.58
C THR A 7 10.08 -7.77 -10.31
N ALA A 8 10.18 -7.76 -11.63
CA ALA A 8 9.71 -6.64 -12.44
C ALA A 8 8.20 -6.39 -12.24
N GLU A 9 7.41 -7.46 -12.13
CA GLU A 9 5.97 -7.38 -11.88
C GLU A 9 5.65 -6.76 -10.52
N GLN A 10 6.38 -7.16 -9.47
CA GLN A 10 6.23 -6.55 -8.14
C GLN A 10 6.60 -5.06 -8.15
N LEU A 11 7.69 -4.68 -8.83
CA LEU A 11 8.07 -3.27 -8.96
C LEU A 11 6.99 -2.45 -9.69
N GLN A 12 6.44 -2.99 -10.78
CA GLN A 12 5.38 -2.34 -11.53
C GLN A 12 4.12 -2.18 -10.67
N ALA A 13 3.73 -3.21 -9.90
CA ALA A 13 2.56 -3.15 -9.05
C ALA A 13 2.70 -2.09 -7.94
N LEU A 14 3.86 -2.05 -7.24
CA LEU A 14 4.11 -1.02 -6.23
C LEU A 14 4.10 0.39 -6.83
N ALA A 15 4.57 0.56 -8.07
CA ALA A 15 4.53 1.84 -8.76
C ALA A 15 3.08 2.27 -9.04
N VAL A 16 2.21 1.36 -9.50
CA VAL A 16 0.78 1.63 -9.71
C VAL A 16 0.11 2.02 -8.39
N ASP A 17 0.30 1.23 -7.34
CA ASP A 17 -0.27 1.50 -6.01
C ASP A 17 0.20 2.86 -5.47
N SER A 18 1.44 3.26 -5.77
CA SER A 18 1.95 4.57 -5.36
C SER A 18 1.16 5.73 -5.98
N PHE A 19 0.79 5.63 -7.25
CA PHE A 19 -0.02 6.67 -7.89
C PHE A 19 -1.41 6.75 -7.24
N ASP A 20 -2.04 5.60 -7.00
CA ASP A 20 -3.39 5.55 -6.44
C ASP A 20 -3.44 6.07 -5.00
N VAL A 21 -2.56 5.54 -4.13
CA VAL A 21 -2.52 5.92 -2.71
C VAL A 21 -2.13 7.38 -2.54
N MET A 22 -1.11 7.87 -3.27
CA MET A 22 -0.67 9.26 -3.12
C MET A 22 -1.72 10.25 -3.63
N ASN A 23 -2.42 9.92 -4.72
CA ASN A 23 -3.53 10.73 -5.22
C ASN A 23 -4.70 10.76 -4.23
N TRP A 24 -5.09 9.60 -3.70
CA TRP A 24 -6.13 9.50 -2.68
C TRP A 24 -5.75 10.26 -1.40
N ALA A 25 -4.55 10.02 -0.87
CA ALA A 25 -4.09 10.63 0.37
C ALA A 25 -3.99 12.16 0.27
N ARG A 26 -3.58 12.68 -0.89
CA ARG A 26 -3.61 14.11 -1.19
C ARG A 26 -5.04 14.66 -1.22
N ARG A 27 -6.00 13.94 -1.83
CA ARG A 27 -7.42 14.34 -1.85
C ARG A 27 -8.04 14.35 -0.46
N MET A 28 -7.60 13.47 0.42
CA MET A 28 -8.02 13.43 1.83
C MET A 28 -7.33 14.48 2.72
N GLY A 29 -6.42 15.29 2.16
CA GLY A 29 -5.71 16.33 2.91
C GLY A 29 -4.71 15.77 3.93
N LEU A 30 -4.25 14.52 3.76
CA LEU A 30 -3.31 13.89 4.69
C LEU A 30 -1.96 14.62 4.67
N LYS A 31 -1.34 14.80 5.83
CA LYS A 31 0.04 15.30 5.94
C LYS A 31 1.03 14.24 5.47
N ARG A 32 2.22 14.66 5.05
CA ARG A 32 3.26 13.81 4.46
C ARG A 32 3.51 12.50 5.21
N GLU A 33 3.61 12.55 6.54
CA GLU A 33 3.85 11.37 7.37
C GLU A 33 2.71 10.35 7.26
N ALA A 34 1.46 10.82 7.26
CA ALA A 34 0.29 9.97 7.08
C ALA A 34 0.21 9.42 5.66
N GLN A 35 0.56 10.20 4.63
CA GLN A 35 0.64 9.70 3.25
C GLN A 35 1.64 8.54 3.14
N ILE A 36 2.83 8.70 3.74
CA ILE A 36 3.87 7.67 3.77
C ILE A 36 3.38 6.44 4.53
N ALA A 37 2.70 6.61 5.66
CA ALA A 37 2.18 5.49 6.44
C ALA A 37 1.18 4.65 5.62
N GLU A 38 0.26 5.27 4.89
CA GLU A 38 -0.71 4.56 4.04
C GLU A 38 -0.04 3.87 2.84
N LEU A 39 0.99 4.51 2.26
CA LEU A 39 1.76 3.91 1.18
C LEU A 39 2.52 2.66 1.66
N VAL A 40 3.19 2.73 2.81
CA VAL A 40 3.90 1.58 3.40
C VAL A 40 2.93 0.45 3.71
N LYS A 41 1.77 0.73 4.31
CA LYS A 41 0.75 -0.29 4.55
C LYS A 41 0.30 -0.99 3.27
N THR A 42 0.10 -0.22 2.20
CA THR A 42 -0.30 -0.76 0.90
C THR A 42 0.77 -1.67 0.33
N PHE A 43 2.05 -1.27 0.41
CA PHE A 43 3.17 -2.09 -0.04
C PHE A 43 3.30 -3.38 0.77
N GLU A 44 3.12 -3.32 2.09
CA GLU A 44 3.14 -4.50 2.94
C GLU A 44 2.03 -5.50 2.57
N VAL A 45 0.84 -5.01 2.23
CA VAL A 45 -0.25 -5.86 1.74
C VAL A 45 0.11 -6.45 0.37
N GLN A 46 0.59 -5.62 -0.55
CA GLN A 46 0.92 -6.04 -1.92
C GLN A 46 2.07 -7.06 -1.97
N LEU A 47 3.02 -6.97 -1.03
CA LEU A 47 4.13 -7.92 -0.89
C LEU A 47 3.79 -9.11 0.03
N GLY A 48 2.59 -9.16 0.60
CA GLY A 48 2.14 -10.25 1.48
C GLY A 48 2.74 -10.24 2.88
N TYR A 49 3.33 -9.13 3.33
CA TYR A 49 3.82 -8.95 4.70
C TYR A 49 2.69 -8.63 5.68
N ARG A 50 1.54 -8.20 5.18
CA ARG A 50 0.36 -7.83 5.95
C ARG A 50 -0.90 -8.34 5.26
N GLU A 51 -1.87 -8.82 6.03
CA GLU A 51 -3.20 -9.13 5.48
C GLU A 51 -4.00 -7.86 5.20
N ALA A 52 -4.68 -7.83 4.06
CA ALA A 52 -5.63 -6.76 3.76
C ALA A 52 -6.74 -6.75 4.82
N VAL A 53 -7.03 -5.57 5.38
CA VAL A 53 -8.18 -5.43 6.29
C VAL A 53 -9.43 -5.70 5.47
N LYS A 54 -10.05 -6.85 5.69
CA LYS A 54 -11.38 -7.12 5.16
C LYS A 54 -12.33 -6.18 5.89
N PRO A 55 -13.16 -5.40 5.18
CA PRO A 55 -14.25 -4.71 5.85
C PRO A 55 -15.07 -5.80 6.55
N ALA A 56 -15.26 -5.66 7.86
CA ALA A 56 -16.13 -6.57 8.60
C ALA A 56 -17.47 -6.57 7.86
N GLU A 57 -17.88 -7.73 7.35
CA GLU A 57 -19.25 -7.91 6.87
C GLU A 57 -20.15 -7.32 7.96
N ALA A 58 -20.90 -6.29 7.59
CA ALA A 58 -21.91 -5.73 8.46
C ALA A 58 -22.83 -6.89 8.83
N ALA A 59 -22.70 -7.36 10.07
CA ALA A 59 -23.61 -8.33 10.64
C ALA A 59 -25.00 -7.68 10.61
N GLU A 60 -25.83 -8.17 9.70
CA GLU A 60 -27.27 -7.91 9.65
C GLU A 60 -27.97 -8.51 10.87
#